data_AF-A0A844XPJ0-F1
#
_entry.id   AF-A0A844XPJ0-F1
#
_cell.length_a   1.000
_cell.length_b   1.000
_cell.length_c   1.000
_cell.angle_alpha   90.00
_cell.angle_beta   90.00
_cell.angle_gamma   90.00
#
_symmetry.space_group_name_H-M   'P 1'
#
loop_
_entity.id
_entity.type
_entity.pdbx_description
1 polymer ?
#
loop_
_entity_poly.entity_id
_entity_poly.type
_entity_poly.pdbx_seq_one_letter_code
_entity_poly.pdbx_strand_id
1 'polypeptide(L)'
;MVLAEHRAQVITHGEKAWASITFGGTRHSLSLLFAGEEAIEAGERFIAALPEHEFTLPGQLVADAGISEVEHRLVPSPRLVVQCELLLLSDA
;
A
#
# COMPACT_ATOMS: atom_id res chain seq x y z
N MET A 1 8.23 -5.91 11.01
CA MET A 1 7.32 -6.90 10.37
C MET A 1 7.42 -6.72 8.86
N VAL A 2 7.36 -7.81 8.07
CA VAL A 2 7.31 -7.69 6.61
C VAL A 2 5.87 -7.38 6.19
N LEU A 3 5.64 -6.23 5.55
CA LEU A 3 4.30 -5.87 5.07
C LEU A 3 3.78 -6.88 4.04
N ALA A 4 2.50 -7.23 4.16
CA ALA A 4 1.78 -8.17 3.28
C ALA A 4 2.37 -9.59 3.17
N GLU A 5 3.43 -9.92 3.90
CA GLU A 5 4.05 -11.27 3.99
C GLU A 5 4.34 -11.95 2.64
N HIS A 6 4.58 -11.16 1.59
CA HIS A 6 4.73 -11.64 0.21
C HIS A 6 3.49 -12.40 -0.34
N ARG A 7 2.31 -12.17 0.25
CA ARG A 7 1.03 -12.77 -0.15
C ARG A 7 0.19 -11.87 -1.06
N ALA A 8 0.65 -10.65 -1.33
CA ALA A 8 0.01 -9.70 -2.22
C ALA A 8 0.57 -9.79 -3.65
N GLN A 9 -0.30 -9.67 -4.64
CA GLN A 9 0.06 -9.37 -6.02
C GLN A 9 -0.29 -7.92 -6.34
N VAL A 10 0.65 -7.16 -6.89
CA VAL A 10 0.36 -5.81 -7.42
C VAL A 10 -0.45 -5.94 -8.71
N ILE A 11 -1.66 -5.39 -8.72
CA ILE A 11 -2.56 -5.35 -9.90
C ILE A 11 -2.30 -4.09 -10.72
N THR A 12 -2.22 -2.95 -10.03
CA THR A 12 -1.98 -1.64 -10.63
C THR A 12 -1.05 -0.84 -9.75
N HIS A 13 -0.19 -0.06 -10.39
CA HIS A 13 0.67 0.92 -9.76
C HIS A 13 0.63 2.18 -10.61
N GLY A 14 0.21 3.28 -10.00
CA GLY A 14 0.22 4.61 -10.58
C GLY A 14 1.08 5.55 -9.77
N GLU A 15 1.62 6.55 -10.45
CA GLU A 15 2.43 7.59 -9.84
C GLU A 15 1.95 8.96 -10.30
N LYS A 16 1.92 9.92 -9.38
CA LYS A 16 1.61 11.30 -9.68
C LYS A 16 2.55 12.21 -8.91
N ALA A 17 3.14 13.17 -9.63
CA ALA A 17 3.91 14.22 -9.00
C ALA A 17 3.06 14.95 -7.95
N TRP A 18 3.64 15.16 -6.79
CA TRP A 18 3.04 15.86 -5.67
C TRP A 18 3.97 16.98 -5.22
N ALA A 19 3.40 18.12 -4.87
CA ALA A 19 4.15 19.21 -4.28
C ALA A 19 3.28 19.97 -3.27
N SER A 20 3.94 20.46 -2.25
CA SER A 20 3.44 21.41 -1.26
C SER A 20 4.29 22.68 -1.31
N ILE A 21 4.06 23.61 -0.38
CA ILE A 21 4.83 24.86 -0.33
C ILE A 21 6.29 24.65 0.11
N THR A 22 6.58 23.59 0.88
CA THR A 22 7.90 23.31 1.45
C THR A 22 8.55 22.04 0.91
N PHE A 23 7.78 21.11 0.32
CA PHE A 23 8.28 19.81 -0.11
C PHE A 23 7.69 19.40 -1.45
N GLY A 24 8.50 18.74 -2.28
CA GLY A 24 8.07 17.98 -3.45
C GLY A 24 8.11 16.48 -3.18
N GLY A 25 7.47 15.71 -4.05
CA GLY A 25 7.45 14.25 -3.93
C GLY A 25 6.63 13.57 -5.03
N THR A 26 6.37 12.30 -4.81
CA THR A 26 5.53 11.46 -5.67
C THR A 26 4.51 10.75 -4.80
N ARG A 27 3.24 10.84 -5.19
CA ARG A 27 2.18 9.99 -4.64
C ARG A 27 2.07 8.73 -5.48
N HIS A 28 2.29 7.60 -4.84
CA HIS A 28 2.13 6.27 -5.41
C HIS A 28 0.76 5.75 -5.00
N SER A 29 -0.02 5.25 -5.96
CA SER A 29 -1.29 4.57 -5.70
C SER A 29 -1.15 3.13 -6.19
N LEU A 30 -1.37 2.17 -5.29
CA LEU A 30 -1.21 0.74 -5.53
C LEU A 30 -2.54 0.03 -5.31
N SER A 31 -2.84 -0.96 -6.15
CA SER A 31 -3.90 -1.94 -5.89
C SER A 31 -3.28 -3.30 -5.70
N LEU A 32 -3.54 -3.93 -4.56
CA LEU A 32 -2.99 -5.22 -4.15
C LEU A 32 -4.09 -6.27 -4.12
N LEU A 33 -3.87 -7.41 -4.76
CA LEU A 33 -4.73 -8.59 -4.69
C LEU A 33 -4.16 -9.59 -3.69
N PHE A 34 -5.01 -10.02 -2.76
CA PHE A 34 -4.79 -11.15 -1.86
C PHE A 34 -5.80 -12.25 -2.23
N ALA A 35 -5.32 -13.38 -2.74
CA ALA A 35 -6.18 -14.47 -3.23
C ALA A 35 -6.08 -15.70 -2.34
N GLY A 36 -7.22 -16.20 -1.85
CA GLY A 36 -7.28 -17.31 -0.89
C GLY A 36 -7.25 -16.84 0.58
N GLU A 37 -7.71 -17.70 1.48
CA GLU A 37 -7.93 -17.38 2.90
C GLU A 37 -6.66 -16.90 3.61
N GLU A 38 -5.54 -17.60 3.44
CA GLU A 38 -4.26 -17.20 4.05
C GLU A 38 -3.77 -15.83 3.57
N ALA A 39 -3.96 -15.53 2.27
CA ALA A 39 -3.57 -14.25 1.72
C ALA A 39 -4.49 -13.14 2.24
N ILE A 40 -5.80 -13.40 2.37
CA ILE A 40 -6.75 -12.46 2.95
C ILE A 40 -6.35 -12.12 4.39
N GLU A 41 -6.01 -13.11 5.22
CA GLU A 41 -5.55 -12.87 6.59
C GLU A 41 -4.28 -11.99 6.64
N ALA A 42 -3.33 -12.23 5.74
CA ALA A 42 -2.16 -11.35 5.57
C ALA A 42 -2.56 -9.94 5.11
N GLY A 43 -3.58 -9.82 4.25
CA GLY A 43 -4.14 -8.56 3.79
C GLY A 43 -4.82 -7.75 4.90
N GLU A 44 -5.57 -8.38 5.79
CA GLU A 44 -6.15 -7.74 6.97
C GLU A 44 -5.05 -7.21 7.91
N ARG A 45 -4.00 -7.99 8.13
CA ARG A 45 -2.82 -7.54 8.90
C ARG A 45 -2.08 -6.41 8.21
N PHE A 46 -2.00 -6.43 6.88
CA PHE A 46 -1.44 -5.33 6.09
C PHE A 46 -2.26 -4.05 6.24
N ILE A 47 -3.60 -4.12 6.14
CA ILE A 47 -4.51 -2.98 6.32
C ILE A 47 -4.29 -2.33 7.68
N ALA A 48 -4.19 -3.13 8.74
CA ALA A 48 -3.97 -2.62 10.10
C ALA A 48 -2.56 -2.03 10.29
N ALA A 49 -1.54 -2.61 9.64
CA ALA A 49 -0.16 -2.23 9.87
C ALA A 49 0.35 -1.09 8.99
N LEU A 50 -0.17 -0.93 7.77
CA LEU A 50 0.37 0.03 6.80
C LEU A 50 0.41 1.48 7.33
N PRO A 51 -0.66 2.02 7.94
CA PRO A 51 -0.67 3.43 8.35
C PRO A 51 0.36 3.78 9.43
N GLU A 52 0.74 2.80 10.25
CA GLU A 52 1.71 2.98 11.33
C GLU A 52 3.09 2.41 10.97
N HIS A 53 3.27 1.93 9.73
CA HIS A 53 4.50 1.28 9.34
C HIS A 53 5.62 2.29 9.10
N GLU A 54 6.69 2.18 9.88
CA GLU A 54 7.91 2.94 9.64
C GLU A 54 8.72 2.31 8.48
N PHE A 55 8.73 2.99 7.34
CA PHE A 55 9.49 2.57 6.17
C PHE A 55 10.97 2.91 6.33
N THR A 56 11.83 1.91 6.11
CA THR A 56 13.28 2.10 6.01
C THR A 56 13.73 1.83 4.57
N LEU A 57 13.61 2.84 3.70
CA LEU A 57 14.00 2.77 2.29
C LEU A 57 15.26 3.61 2.06
N PRO A 58 16.37 3.03 1.54
CA PRO A 58 17.59 3.79 1.30
C PRO A 58 17.37 4.97 0.35
N GLY A 59 17.71 6.18 0.80
CA GLY A 59 17.61 7.41 0.01
C GLY A 59 16.17 7.81 -0.36
N GLN A 60 15.17 7.27 0.33
CA GLN A 60 13.76 7.58 0.12
C GLN A 60 13.08 7.81 1.46
N LEU A 61 12.28 8.88 1.54
CA LEU A 61 11.51 9.21 2.73
C LEU A 61 10.03 9.04 2.44
N VAL A 62 9.37 8.10 3.12
CA VAL A 62 7.92 7.94 3.08
C VAL A 62 7.31 8.86 4.12
N ALA A 63 6.62 9.91 3.67
CA ALA A 63 5.97 10.88 4.57
C ALA A 63 4.59 10.43 5.03
N ASP A 64 3.90 9.65 4.21
CA ASP A 64 2.55 9.16 4.51
C ASP A 64 2.31 7.83 3.80
N ALA A 65 1.54 6.95 4.43
CA ALA A 65 1.08 5.70 3.85
C ALA A 65 -0.30 5.36 4.41
N GLY A 66 -1.25 5.01 3.56
CA GLY A 66 -2.62 4.80 3.99
C GLY A 66 -3.43 3.90 3.08
N ILE A 67 -4.54 3.38 3.62
CA ILE A 67 -5.50 2.56 2.88
C ILE A 67 -6.58 3.49 2.33
N SER A 68 -6.83 3.44 1.03
CA SER A 68 -7.84 4.27 0.36
C SER A 68 -9.14 3.51 0.07
N GLU A 69 -9.05 2.21 -0.23
CA GLU A 69 -10.21 1.37 -0.53
C GLU A 69 -9.93 -0.09 -0.16
N VAL A 70 -10.97 -0.81 0.27
CA VAL A 70 -10.92 -2.25 0.55
C VAL A 70 -12.14 -2.91 -0.07
N GLU A 71 -11.94 -3.82 -1.02
CA GLU A 71 -12.99 -4.67 -1.60
C GLU A 71 -12.77 -6.12 -1.19
N HIS A 72 -13.70 -6.66 -0.40
CA HIS A 72 -13.70 -8.06 -0.01
C HIS A 72 -14.73 -8.83 -0.84
N ARG A 73 -14.30 -9.88 -1.55
CA ARG A 73 -15.19 -10.72 -2.34
C ARG A 73 -15.05 -12.18 -1.92
N LEU A 74 -16.15 -12.76 -1.45
CA LEU A 74 -16.19 -14.13 -0.94
C LEU A 74 -16.48 -15.18 -2.03
N VAL A 75 -17.10 -14.77 -3.14
CA VAL A 75 -17.55 -15.68 -4.22
C VAL A 75 -17.17 -15.15 -5.62
N PRO A 76 -16.89 -16.03 -6.61
CA PRO A 76 -16.86 -17.49 -6.52
C PRO A 76 -15.61 -18.05 -5.82
N SER A 77 -14.60 -17.23 -5.60
CA SER A 77 -13.40 -17.54 -4.83
C SER A 77 -13.07 -16.37 -3.90
N PRO A 78 -12.62 -16.65 -2.67
CA PRO A 78 -12.31 -15.61 -1.69
C PRO A 78 -11.09 -14.81 -2.14
N ARG A 79 -11.26 -13.48 -2.19
CA ARG A 79 -10.19 -12.53 -2.47
C ARG A 79 -10.44 -11.19 -1.79
N LEU A 80 -9.36 -10.52 -1.47
CA LEU A 80 -9.33 -9.17 -0.92
C LEU A 80 -8.51 -8.28 -1.86
N VAL A 81 -9.09 -7.16 -2.28
CA VAL A 81 -8.39 -6.12 -3.04
C VAL A 81 -8.24 -4.91 -2.13
N VAL A 82 -7.01 -4.46 -1.96
CA VAL A 82 -6.68 -3.30 -1.13
C VAL A 82 -6.05 -2.24 -2.00
N GLN A 83 -6.63 -1.04 -2.02
CA GLN A 83 -5.97 0.13 -2.57
C GLN A 83 -5.28 0.89 -1.46
N CYS A 84 -4.03 1.24 -1.70
CA CYS A 84 -3.25 2.06 -0.78
C CYS A 84 -2.52 3.17 -1.52
N GLU A 85 -2.24 4.23 -0.77
CA GLU A 85 -1.46 5.37 -1.23
C GLU A 85 -0.23 5.53 -0.36
N LEU A 86 0.90 5.88 -1.00
CA LEU A 86 2.13 6.24 -0.32
C LEU A 86 2.63 7.58 -0.86
N LEU A 87 3.04 8.47 0.03
CA LEU A 87 3.69 9.72 -0.33
C LEU A 87 5.19 9.60 -0.07
N LEU A 88 5.97 9.58 -1.14
CA LEU A 88 7.42 9.63 -1.08
C LEU A 88 7.86 11.07 -1.32
N LEU A 89 8.72 11.60 -0.45
CA LEU A 89 9.31 12.91 -0.63
C LEU A 89 10.55 12.83 -1.52
N SER A 90 10.70 13.80 -2.40
CA SER A 90 11.94 14.00 -3.15
C SER A 90 12.99 14.59 -2.20
N ASP A 91 14.26 14.22 -2.39
CA ASP A 91 15.37 14.86 -1.66
C ASP A 91 15.32 16.39 -1.89
N ALA A 92 15.54 17.13 -0.80
CA ALA A 92 15.63 18.59 -0.79
C ALA A 92 17.04 19.06 -1.11
#